data_AF-A0A0N0UE15-F1
#
_entry.id   AF-A0A0N0UE15-F1
#
_cell.length_a   1.000
_cell.length_b   1.000
_cell.length_c   1.000
_cell.angle_alpha   90.00
_cell.angle_beta   90.00
_cell.angle_gamma   90.00
#
_symmetry.space_group_name_H-M   'P 1'
#
loop_
_entity.id
_entity.type
_entity.pdbx_description
1 polymer ?
#
loop_
_entity_poly.entity_id
_entity_poly.type
_entity_poly.pdbx_seq_one_letter_code
_entity_poly.pdbx_strand_id
1 'polypeptide(L)'
;MPLASSRRESRGPDLFSFIECAIQTRSIAALFDLLVNFASNEGFDKVAYGALSCSNERRLPEYLPPPPTINFPSDWCQRYAEQEYQAIDPVVRRTAMLPRPFLWDELTSRYELQPRELRVLREAKEAGLKHGMSVPLFGSQGRSAFVSFASPFDDADPQDRMAHLTTLASAFHNAVAQITPPLDESCETDIPLTPRETECLYWVAEGKSAWVIGQLVNVTDNTVNFHMKNVIRKLGAANRTNAVAKATRRGII
;
A
#
# COMPACT_ATOMS: atom_id res chain seq x y z
N MET A 1 3.53 -24.05 -51.67
CA MET A 1 2.49 -24.43 -50.67
C MET A 1 2.89 -25.77 -50.07
N PRO A 2 2.76 -26.04 -48.75
CA PRO A 2 2.08 -25.27 -47.69
C PRO A 2 3.06 -24.72 -46.62
N LEU A 3 2.96 -23.44 -46.23
CA LEU A 3 2.24 -22.92 -45.04
C LEU A 3 2.72 -23.49 -43.70
N ALA A 4 3.86 -23.00 -43.20
CA ALA A 4 4.14 -22.98 -41.77
C ALA A 4 3.50 -21.71 -41.19
N SER A 5 2.41 -21.91 -40.47
CA SER A 5 1.65 -20.90 -39.75
C SER A 5 2.57 -20.09 -38.83
N SER A 6 2.79 -18.81 -39.15
CA SER A 6 3.23 -17.85 -38.15
C SER A 6 2.14 -17.81 -37.08
N ARG A 7 2.44 -18.31 -35.88
CA ARG A 7 1.64 -17.96 -34.69
C ARG A 7 1.68 -16.44 -34.63
N ARG A 8 0.55 -15.80 -34.97
CA ARG A 8 0.32 -14.40 -34.64
C ARG A 8 0.42 -14.33 -33.12
N GLU A 9 1.51 -13.75 -32.61
CA GLU A 9 1.51 -13.15 -31.29
C GLU A 9 0.36 -12.15 -31.30
N SER A 10 -0.76 -12.54 -30.70
CA SER A 10 -1.78 -11.57 -30.34
C SER A 10 -1.11 -10.64 -29.36
N ARG A 11 -0.76 -9.42 -29.81
CA ARG A 11 -0.41 -8.31 -28.92
C ARG A 11 -1.58 -8.16 -27.96
N GLY A 12 -1.44 -8.74 -26.77
CA GLY A 12 -2.26 -8.35 -25.63
C GLY A 12 -2.13 -6.84 -25.45
N PRO A 13 -3.11 -6.20 -24.81
CA PRO A 13 -3.07 -4.75 -24.66
C PRO A 13 -1.76 -4.36 -23.95
N ASP A 14 -1.02 -3.45 -24.57
CA ASP A 14 0.32 -3.07 -24.15
C ASP A 14 0.28 -2.38 -22.78
N LEU A 15 1.29 -2.61 -21.96
CA LEU A 15 1.43 -2.01 -20.63
C LEU A 15 1.32 -0.48 -20.70
N PHE A 16 1.85 0.12 -21.77
CA PHE A 16 1.71 1.55 -22.03
C PHE A 16 0.26 1.99 -22.14
N SER A 17 -0.57 1.23 -22.86
CA SER A 17 -1.99 1.51 -22.99
C SER A 17 -2.71 1.44 -21.64
N PHE A 18 -2.36 0.48 -20.78
CA PHE A 18 -2.90 0.45 -19.42
C PHE A 18 -2.58 1.74 -18.65
N ILE A 19 -1.32 2.16 -18.66
CA ILE A 19 -0.86 3.34 -17.91
C ILE A 19 -1.57 4.60 -18.41
N GLU A 20 -1.68 4.79 -19.73
CA GLU A 20 -2.39 5.93 -20.32
C GLU A 20 -3.87 5.96 -19.90
N CYS A 21 -4.56 4.82 -20.00
CA CYS A 21 -5.96 4.71 -19.57
C CYS A 21 -6.12 4.92 -18.05
N ALA A 22 -5.20 4.40 -17.24
CA ALA A 22 -5.22 4.55 -15.78
C ALA A 22 -5.12 6.02 -15.36
N ILE A 23 -4.23 6.80 -15.99
CA ILE A 23 -4.03 8.23 -15.70
C ILE A 23 -5.27 9.07 -16.07
N GLN A 24 -6.01 8.68 -17.12
CA GLN A 24 -7.20 9.40 -17.57
C GLN A 24 -8.46 9.05 -16.77
N THR A 25 -8.46 7.89 -16.11
CA THR A 25 -9.62 7.41 -15.35
C THR A 25 -9.80 8.22 -14.06
N ARG A 26 -11.06 8.54 -13.74
CA ARG A 26 -11.43 9.34 -12.55
C ARG A 26 -12.33 8.61 -11.55
N SER A 27 -12.64 7.33 -11.83
CA SER A 27 -13.43 6.47 -10.95
C SER A 27 -12.60 5.28 -10.51
N ILE A 28 -12.55 5.02 -9.20
CA ILE A 28 -11.83 3.87 -8.63
C ILE A 28 -12.42 2.56 -9.16
N ALA A 29 -13.74 2.47 -9.30
CA ALA A 29 -14.42 1.28 -9.82
C ALA A 29 -14.00 1.00 -11.28
N ALA A 30 -14.06 2.00 -12.15
CA ALA A 30 -13.66 1.84 -13.55
C ALA A 30 -12.15 1.52 -13.70
N LEU A 31 -11.32 2.11 -12.84
CA LEU A 31 -9.88 1.84 -12.81
C LEU A 31 -9.61 0.39 -12.33
N PHE A 32 -10.40 -0.11 -11.40
CA PHE A 32 -10.30 -1.49 -10.92
C PHE A 32 -10.75 -2.49 -11.99
N ASP A 33 -11.85 -2.21 -12.68
CA ASP A 33 -12.29 -3.03 -13.82
C ASP A 33 -11.21 -3.08 -14.92
N LEU A 34 -10.54 -1.94 -15.19
CA LEU A 34 -9.41 -1.89 -16.11
C LEU A 34 -8.26 -2.80 -15.64
N LEU A 35 -7.88 -2.74 -14.37
CA LEU A 35 -6.84 -3.61 -13.80
C LEU A 35 -7.20 -5.09 -13.94
N VAL A 36 -8.44 -5.46 -13.59
CA VAL A 36 -8.95 -6.84 -13.70
C VAL A 36 -8.89 -7.32 -15.14
N ASN A 37 -9.31 -6.50 -16.11
CA ASN A 37 -9.30 -6.87 -17.53
C ASN A 37 -7.88 -7.16 -18.04
N PHE A 38 -6.89 -6.33 -17.67
CA PHE A 38 -5.51 -6.55 -18.06
C PHE A 38 -4.90 -7.78 -17.38
N ALA A 39 -5.11 -7.94 -16.07
CA ALA A 39 -4.63 -9.12 -15.34
C ALA A 39 -5.28 -10.43 -15.82
N SER A 40 -6.55 -10.38 -16.26
CA SER A 40 -7.26 -11.53 -16.83
C SER A 40 -6.62 -12.03 -18.12
N ASN A 41 -6.08 -11.13 -18.96
CA ASN A 41 -5.35 -11.50 -20.18
C ASN A 41 -4.06 -12.28 -19.87
N GLU A 42 -3.56 -12.22 -18.64
CA GLU A 42 -2.41 -12.97 -18.14
C GLU A 42 -2.80 -14.20 -17.32
N GLY A 43 -4.10 -14.50 -17.20
CA GLY A 43 -4.61 -15.63 -16.43
C GLY A 43 -4.91 -15.34 -14.95
N PHE A 44 -4.88 -14.08 -14.52
CA PHE A 44 -5.14 -13.65 -13.14
C PHE A 44 -6.40 -12.78 -13.07
N ASP A 45 -7.57 -13.40 -13.10
CA ASP A 45 -8.86 -12.70 -13.11
C ASP A 45 -9.38 -12.32 -11.71
N LYS A 46 -8.78 -12.88 -10.65
CA LYS A 46 -9.12 -12.54 -9.26
C LYS A 46 -8.15 -11.51 -8.73
N VAL A 47 -8.65 -10.32 -8.43
CA VAL A 47 -7.89 -9.17 -7.97
C VAL A 47 -8.51 -8.62 -6.68
N ALA A 48 -7.65 -8.22 -5.75
CA ALA A 48 -8.03 -7.49 -4.55
C ALA A 48 -7.09 -6.32 -4.33
N TYR A 49 -7.64 -5.15 -4.07
CA TYR A 49 -6.93 -3.95 -3.65
C TYR A 49 -7.41 -3.52 -2.27
N GLY A 50 -6.49 -3.25 -1.36
CA GLY A 50 -6.82 -2.79 -0.03
C GLY A 50 -5.67 -2.02 0.61
N ALA A 51 -5.99 -1.15 1.57
CA ALA A 51 -4.95 -0.54 2.38
C ALA A 51 -4.43 -1.54 3.42
N LEU A 52 -3.11 -1.55 3.65
CA LEU A 52 -2.51 -2.36 4.71
C LEU A 52 -2.92 -1.88 6.11
N SER A 53 -3.39 -0.64 6.21
CA SER A 53 -3.94 -0.08 7.45
C SER A 53 -5.39 -0.50 7.73
N CYS A 54 -6.08 -1.20 6.81
CA CYS A 54 -7.51 -1.54 6.90
C CYS A 54 -7.93 -2.30 8.17
N SER A 55 -7.02 -2.99 8.84
CA SER A 55 -7.31 -3.78 10.06
C SER A 55 -6.94 -3.08 11.37
N ASN A 56 -6.44 -1.84 11.34
CA ASN A 56 -5.91 -1.20 12.55
C ASN A 56 -6.99 -0.33 13.24
N GLU A 57 -7.45 -0.73 14.43
CA GLU A 57 -8.49 -0.02 15.20
C GLU A 57 -8.02 1.35 15.73
N ARG A 58 -6.71 1.56 15.86
CA ARG A 58 -6.11 2.79 16.42
C ARG A 58 -5.87 3.88 15.37
N ARG A 59 -6.78 4.03 14.40
CA ARG A 59 -6.60 4.96 13.28
C ARG A 59 -7.09 6.36 13.60
N LEU A 60 -6.38 7.35 13.06
CA LEU A 60 -6.83 8.73 13.06
C LEU A 60 -7.89 8.92 11.96
N PRO A 61 -9.01 9.62 12.23
CA PRO A 61 -10.07 9.88 11.25
C PRO A 61 -9.58 10.56 9.96
N GLU A 62 -8.49 11.33 10.08
CA GLU A 62 -7.85 12.08 9.00
C GLU A 62 -7.26 11.18 7.89
N TYR A 63 -7.07 9.88 8.16
CA TYR A 63 -6.43 8.91 7.25
C TYR A 63 -7.28 7.66 7.02
N LEU A 64 -8.54 7.85 6.65
CA LEU A 64 -9.40 6.75 6.20
C LEU A 64 -8.87 6.18 4.88
N PRO A 65 -8.50 4.89 4.81
CA PRO A 65 -8.15 4.30 3.53
C PRO A 65 -9.39 4.19 2.62
N PRO A 66 -9.19 4.14 1.30
CA PRO A 66 -10.28 3.78 0.40
C PRO A 66 -10.84 2.40 0.80
N PRO A 67 -12.16 2.18 0.60
CA PRO A 67 -12.76 0.87 0.85
C PRO A 67 -12.03 -0.20 -0.01
N PRO A 68 -11.86 -1.42 0.52
CA PRO A 68 -11.26 -2.50 -0.24
C PRO A 68 -12.07 -2.74 -1.52
N THR A 69 -11.39 -2.87 -2.65
CA THR A 69 -12.01 -3.16 -3.94
C THR A 69 -11.56 -4.55 -4.37
N ILE A 70 -12.51 -5.47 -4.49
CA ILE A 70 -12.24 -6.92 -4.55
C ILE A 70 -13.26 -7.59 -5.47
N ASN A 71 -12.81 -8.54 -6.31
CA ASN A 71 -13.68 -9.38 -7.14
C ASN A 71 -13.52 -10.89 -6.86
N PHE A 72 -12.96 -11.24 -5.71
CA PHE A 72 -12.88 -12.63 -5.27
C PHE A 72 -14.29 -13.22 -5.14
N PRO A 73 -14.44 -14.57 -5.20
CA PRO A 73 -15.74 -15.23 -5.07
C PRO A 73 -16.51 -14.75 -3.82
N SER A 74 -17.81 -14.48 -3.98
CA SER A 74 -18.67 -13.92 -2.92
C SER A 74 -18.63 -14.78 -1.65
N ASP A 75 -18.70 -16.09 -1.81
CA ASP A 75 -18.75 -17.06 -0.72
C ASP A 75 -17.45 -17.05 0.07
N TRP A 76 -16.31 -16.83 -0.61
CA TRP A 76 -15.03 -16.62 0.04
C TRP A 76 -14.99 -15.31 0.80
N CYS A 77 -15.43 -14.20 0.21
CA CYS A 77 -15.48 -12.89 0.87
C CYS A 77 -16.36 -12.93 2.13
N GLN A 78 -17.53 -13.59 2.07
CA GLN A 78 -18.40 -13.79 3.22
C GLN A 78 -17.70 -14.59 4.31
N ARG A 79 -17.13 -15.74 3.96
CA ARG A 79 -16.39 -16.59 4.89
C ARG A 79 -15.20 -15.87 5.53
N TYR A 80 -14.46 -15.09 4.75
CA TYR A 80 -13.32 -14.31 5.20
C TYR A 80 -13.73 -13.28 6.26
N ALA A 81 -14.88 -12.61 6.06
CA ALA A 81 -15.43 -11.66 7.00
C ALA A 81 -15.96 -12.34 8.28
N GLU A 82 -16.75 -13.41 8.14
CA GLU A 82 -17.34 -14.16 9.27
C GLU A 82 -16.29 -14.75 10.21
N GLN A 83 -15.14 -15.16 9.68
CA GLN A 83 -14.04 -15.74 10.45
C GLN A 83 -12.98 -14.70 10.85
N GLU A 84 -13.20 -13.42 10.53
CA GLU A 84 -12.28 -12.31 10.80
C GLU A 84 -10.85 -12.58 10.30
N TYR A 85 -10.74 -13.19 9.11
CA TYR A 85 -9.45 -13.63 8.58
C TYR A 85 -8.47 -12.47 8.37
N GLN A 86 -8.90 -11.22 8.28
CA GLN A 86 -8.00 -10.06 8.20
C GLN A 86 -6.93 -10.00 9.30
N ALA A 87 -7.21 -10.54 10.49
CA ALA A 87 -6.28 -10.48 11.64
C ALA A 87 -5.18 -11.55 11.58
N ILE A 88 -5.44 -12.64 10.87
CA ILE A 88 -4.59 -13.85 10.82
C ILE A 88 -4.14 -14.21 9.41
N ASP A 89 -4.61 -13.53 8.37
CA ASP A 89 -4.23 -13.82 7.00
C ASP A 89 -2.71 -13.59 6.82
N PRO A 90 -1.94 -14.64 6.50
CA PRO A 90 -0.50 -14.53 6.34
C PRO A 90 -0.14 -13.64 5.13
N VAL A 91 -0.97 -13.57 4.09
CA VAL A 91 -0.73 -12.69 2.94
C VAL A 91 -0.77 -11.23 3.39
N VAL A 92 -1.84 -10.83 4.09
CA VAL A 92 -1.99 -9.45 4.59
C VAL A 92 -0.87 -9.09 5.57
N ARG A 93 -0.58 -9.97 6.54
CA ARG A 93 0.47 -9.76 7.54
C ARG A 93 1.86 -9.60 6.93
N ARG A 94 2.19 -10.40 5.92
CA ARG A 94 3.52 -10.35 5.27
C ARG A 94 3.64 -9.21 4.28
N THR A 95 2.56 -8.81 3.63
CA THR A 95 2.58 -7.65 2.72
C THR A 95 2.98 -6.36 3.44
N ALA A 96 2.61 -6.21 4.72
CA ALA A 96 3.04 -5.08 5.54
C ALA A 96 4.54 -5.09 5.91
N MET A 97 5.24 -6.21 5.74
CA MET A 97 6.63 -6.40 6.17
C MET A 97 7.61 -6.56 5.01
N LEU A 98 7.13 -6.87 3.80
CA LEU A 98 7.98 -7.13 2.64
C LEU A 98 8.03 -5.91 1.71
N PRO A 99 9.22 -5.51 1.23
CA PRO A 99 9.36 -4.39 0.29
C PRO A 99 9.24 -4.82 -1.19
N ARG A 100 8.83 -6.07 -1.45
CA ARG A 100 8.80 -6.66 -2.80
C ARG A 100 7.56 -7.51 -3.02
N PRO A 101 7.16 -7.74 -4.28
CA PRO A 101 6.19 -8.76 -4.62
C PRO A 101 6.62 -10.14 -4.11
N PHE A 102 5.63 -10.96 -3.77
CA PHE A 102 5.85 -12.33 -3.30
C PHE A 102 4.69 -13.24 -3.70
N LEU A 103 5.00 -14.53 -3.88
CA LEU A 103 4.01 -15.55 -4.20
C LEU A 103 3.39 -16.12 -2.92
N TRP A 104 2.11 -16.47 -2.94
CA TRP A 104 1.46 -17.05 -1.76
C TRP A 104 2.05 -18.41 -1.37
N ASP A 105 2.41 -19.23 -2.36
CA ASP A 105 3.06 -20.52 -2.16
C ASP A 105 4.44 -20.38 -1.49
N GLU A 106 5.14 -19.25 -1.71
CA GLU A 106 6.42 -18.97 -1.06
C GLU A 106 6.27 -18.79 0.46
N LEU A 107 5.07 -18.43 0.94
CA LEU A 107 4.85 -18.20 2.37
C LEU A 107 4.97 -19.49 3.18
N THR A 108 4.44 -20.59 2.63
CA THR A 108 4.47 -21.90 3.31
C THR A 108 5.87 -22.52 3.33
N SER A 109 6.72 -22.18 2.36
CA SER A 109 8.10 -22.69 2.27
C SER A 109 9.11 -21.85 3.04
N ARG A 110 8.88 -20.53 3.15
CA ARG A 110 9.84 -19.61 3.80
C ARG A 110 9.53 -19.28 5.25
N TYR A 111 8.28 -19.49 5.69
CA TYR A 111 7.85 -19.13 7.05
C TYR A 111 7.15 -20.29 7.72
N GLU A 112 7.36 -20.40 9.03
CA GLU A 112 6.64 -21.32 9.89
C GLU A 112 5.26 -20.72 10.21
N LEU A 113 4.27 -21.09 9.41
CA LEU A 113 2.90 -20.59 9.54
C LEU A 113 2.12 -21.36 10.60
N GLN A 114 1.32 -20.63 11.39
CA GLN A 114 0.46 -21.25 12.38
C GLN A 114 -0.68 -22.06 11.71
N PRO A 115 -1.26 -23.07 12.38
CA PRO A 115 -2.34 -23.88 11.81
C PRO A 115 -3.54 -23.06 11.31
N ARG A 116 -3.85 -21.95 11.98
CA ARG A 116 -4.91 -21.01 11.55
C ARG A 116 -4.53 -20.24 10.29
N GLU A 117 -3.27 -19.85 10.13
CA GLU A 117 -2.78 -19.14 8.93
C GLU A 117 -2.77 -20.08 7.71
N LEU A 118 -2.34 -21.34 7.91
CA LEU A 118 -2.40 -22.38 6.88
C LEU A 118 -3.83 -22.69 6.43
N ARG A 119 -4.79 -22.63 7.36
CA ARG A 119 -6.21 -22.81 7.06
C ARG A 119 -6.72 -21.74 6.09
N VAL A 120 -6.34 -20.47 6.28
CA VAL A 120 -6.73 -19.38 5.38
C VAL A 120 -6.26 -19.66 3.96
N LEU A 121 -4.98 -20.02 3.77
CA LEU A 121 -4.43 -20.33 2.45
C LEU A 121 -5.10 -21.54 1.79
N ARG A 122 -5.39 -22.58 2.57
CA ARG A 122 -6.08 -23.78 2.07
C ARG A 122 -7.50 -23.46 1.59
N GLU A 123 -8.29 -22.77 2.42
CA GLU A 123 -9.66 -22.43 2.07
C GLU A 123 -9.73 -21.43 0.91
N ALA A 124 -8.76 -20.51 0.80
CA ALA A 124 -8.62 -19.64 -0.37
C ALA A 124 -8.41 -20.46 -1.64
N LYS A 125 -7.52 -21.46 -1.59
CA LYS A 125 -7.26 -22.37 -2.72
C LYS A 125 -8.49 -23.20 -3.09
N GLU A 126 -9.23 -23.70 -2.12
CA GLU A 126 -10.51 -24.42 -2.32
C GLU A 126 -11.58 -23.52 -2.96
N ALA A 127 -11.59 -22.23 -2.63
CA ALA A 127 -12.46 -21.23 -3.24
C ALA A 127 -12.01 -20.80 -4.67
N GLY A 128 -10.92 -21.34 -5.21
CA GLY A 128 -10.43 -21.01 -6.54
C GLY A 128 -9.41 -19.86 -6.57
N LEU A 129 -8.86 -19.44 -5.43
CA LEU A 129 -7.73 -18.52 -5.34
C LEU A 129 -6.44 -19.33 -5.18
N LYS A 130 -6.05 -20.08 -6.22
CA LYS A 130 -5.06 -21.15 -6.09
C LYS A 130 -3.62 -20.64 -6.16
N HIS A 131 -3.29 -19.94 -7.23
CA HIS A 131 -1.95 -19.41 -7.48
C HIS A 131 -2.03 -17.89 -7.43
N GLY A 132 -1.43 -17.30 -6.41
CA GLY A 132 -1.54 -15.87 -6.17
C GLY A 132 -0.22 -15.20 -5.85
N MET A 133 -0.20 -13.90 -6.09
CA MET A 133 0.90 -12.99 -5.82
C MET A 133 0.34 -11.71 -5.20
N SER A 134 1.07 -11.17 -4.24
CA SER A 134 0.73 -9.87 -3.66
C SER A 134 1.87 -8.87 -3.86
N VAL A 135 1.49 -7.66 -4.23
CA VAL A 135 2.37 -6.52 -4.45
C VAL A 135 2.16 -5.53 -3.32
N PRO A 136 3.14 -5.33 -2.42
CA PRO A 136 3.11 -4.24 -1.46
C PRO A 136 3.32 -2.91 -2.19
N LEU A 137 2.50 -1.91 -1.86
CA LEU A 137 2.48 -0.61 -2.50
C LEU A 137 2.58 0.47 -1.44
N PHE A 138 3.58 1.35 -1.57
CA PHE A 138 3.84 2.42 -0.62
C PHE A 138 3.71 3.77 -1.33
N GLY A 139 2.96 4.68 -0.70
CA GLY A 139 2.66 6.01 -1.22
C GLY A 139 3.09 7.11 -0.26
N SER A 140 2.83 8.35 -0.66
CA SER A 140 3.11 9.53 0.16
C SER A 140 2.37 9.50 1.50
N GLN A 141 2.92 10.23 2.48
CA GLN A 141 2.37 10.37 3.83
C GLN A 141 2.19 9.03 4.60
N GLY A 142 3.07 8.06 4.34
CA GLY A 142 3.02 6.74 5.00
C GLY A 142 1.83 5.87 4.58
N ARG A 143 1.15 6.23 3.48
CA ARG A 143 0.10 5.39 2.90
C ARG A 143 0.71 4.07 2.42
N SER A 144 0.07 2.98 2.79
CA SER A 144 0.48 1.64 2.40
C SER A 144 -0.75 0.85 1.98
N ALA A 145 -0.63 0.20 0.85
CA ALA A 145 -1.67 -0.60 0.22
C ALA A 145 -1.06 -1.87 -0.36
N PHE A 146 -1.93 -2.70 -0.90
CA PHE A 146 -1.51 -3.87 -1.65
C PHE A 146 -2.47 -4.14 -2.78
N VAL A 147 -1.95 -4.79 -3.82
CA VAL A 147 -2.77 -5.48 -4.82
C VAL A 147 -2.41 -6.95 -4.73
N SER A 148 -3.42 -7.81 -4.64
CA SER A 148 -3.26 -9.25 -4.77
C SER A 148 -3.92 -9.73 -6.04
N PHE A 149 -3.20 -10.54 -6.80
CA PHE A 149 -3.68 -11.24 -7.99
C PHE A 149 -3.75 -12.73 -7.68
N ALA A 150 -4.79 -13.41 -8.14
CA ALA A 150 -4.94 -14.83 -8.02
C ALA A 150 -5.54 -15.42 -9.29
N SER A 151 -5.14 -16.67 -9.57
CA SER A 151 -5.64 -17.45 -10.68
C SER A 151 -6.42 -18.67 -10.19
N PRO A 152 -7.54 -19.03 -10.85
CA PRO A 152 -8.25 -20.28 -10.62
C PRO A 152 -7.64 -21.47 -11.37
N PHE A 153 -6.76 -21.22 -12.34
CA PHE A 153 -6.16 -22.24 -13.20
C PHE A 153 -4.98 -22.93 -12.50
N ASP A 154 -4.89 -24.26 -12.61
CA ASP A 154 -3.87 -25.07 -11.92
C ASP A 154 -2.46 -24.96 -12.53
N ASP A 155 -2.36 -24.48 -13.76
CA ASP A 155 -1.10 -24.30 -14.51
C ASP A 155 -0.62 -22.84 -14.51
N ALA A 156 -1.32 -21.94 -13.82
CA ALA A 156 -0.92 -20.55 -13.71
C ALA A 156 0.33 -20.40 -12.81
N ASP A 157 1.39 -19.81 -13.36
CA ASP A 157 2.57 -19.43 -12.60
C ASP A 157 2.69 -17.89 -12.50
N PRO A 158 2.37 -17.27 -11.35
CA PRO A 158 2.55 -15.84 -11.17
C PRO A 158 4.01 -15.38 -11.29
N GLN A 159 4.99 -16.26 -11.11
CA GLN A 159 6.41 -15.93 -11.27
C GLN A 159 6.72 -15.45 -12.70
N ASP A 160 6.12 -16.09 -13.72
CA ASP A 160 6.32 -15.78 -15.14
C ASP A 160 5.70 -14.44 -15.56
N ARG A 161 4.82 -13.87 -14.71
CA ARG A 161 4.11 -12.60 -14.95
C ARG A 161 4.41 -11.54 -13.90
N MET A 162 5.30 -11.84 -12.94
CA MET A 162 5.54 -11.00 -11.77
C MET A 162 5.90 -9.55 -12.14
N ALA A 163 6.78 -9.34 -13.12
CA ALA A 163 7.18 -7.99 -13.53
C ALA A 163 6.00 -7.18 -14.09
N HIS A 164 5.16 -7.82 -14.90
CA HIS A 164 4.03 -7.16 -15.55
C HIS A 164 2.90 -6.86 -14.53
N LEU A 165 2.50 -7.85 -13.73
CA LEU A 165 1.52 -7.69 -12.66
C LEU A 165 1.95 -6.63 -11.62
N THR A 166 3.24 -6.58 -11.27
CA THR A 166 3.78 -5.56 -10.36
C THR A 166 3.65 -4.17 -10.97
N THR A 167 3.89 -4.05 -12.28
CA THR A 167 3.80 -2.75 -12.96
C THR A 167 2.34 -2.30 -13.08
N LEU A 168 1.41 -3.21 -13.40
CA LEU A 168 -0.03 -2.94 -13.39
C LEU A 168 -0.50 -2.48 -12.00
N ALA A 169 -0.13 -3.20 -10.94
CA ALA A 169 -0.47 -2.83 -9.56
C ALA A 169 0.07 -1.45 -9.17
N SER A 170 1.32 -1.14 -9.53
CA SER A 170 1.94 0.14 -9.22
C SER A 170 1.27 1.30 -9.95
N ALA A 171 1.02 1.15 -11.26
CA ALA A 171 0.34 2.16 -12.06
C ALA A 171 -1.11 2.37 -11.60
N PHE A 172 -1.82 1.29 -11.26
CA PHE A 172 -3.15 1.36 -10.63
C PHE A 172 -3.12 2.16 -9.33
N HIS A 173 -2.21 1.83 -8.41
CA HIS A 173 -2.12 2.50 -7.11
C HIS A 173 -1.83 4.00 -7.24
N ASN A 174 -0.92 4.36 -8.15
CA ASN A 174 -0.60 5.75 -8.42
C ASN A 174 -1.82 6.52 -8.97
N ALA A 175 -2.63 5.90 -9.84
CA ALA A 175 -3.87 6.50 -10.32
C ALA A 175 -4.94 6.62 -9.22
N VAL A 176 -5.07 5.62 -8.33
CA VAL A 176 -5.95 5.73 -7.14
C VAL A 176 -5.54 6.89 -6.24
N ALA A 177 -4.23 7.09 -6.02
CA ALA A 177 -3.72 8.19 -5.20
C ALA A 177 -4.09 9.57 -5.77
N GLN A 178 -4.19 9.71 -7.10
CA GLN A 178 -4.64 10.94 -7.76
C GLN A 178 -6.16 11.18 -7.62
N ILE A 179 -6.96 10.11 -7.53
CA ILE A 179 -8.42 10.19 -7.38
C ILE A 179 -8.82 10.44 -5.91
N THR A 180 -8.03 9.92 -4.96
CA THR A 180 -8.27 10.03 -3.51
C THR A 180 -7.14 10.80 -2.83
N PRO A 181 -7.04 12.12 -3.07
CA PRO A 181 -6.04 12.93 -2.38
C PRO A 181 -6.28 12.87 -0.86
N PRO A 182 -5.23 13.00 -0.05
CA PRO A 182 -5.35 13.16 1.40
C PRO A 182 -6.32 14.29 1.77
N LEU A 183 -7.26 14.02 2.69
CA LEU A 183 -8.15 15.06 3.24
C LEU A 183 -7.34 16.24 3.82
N ASP A 184 -6.15 15.94 4.33
CA ASP A 184 -5.23 16.88 4.97
C ASP A 184 -4.47 17.80 3.96
N GLU A 185 -4.59 17.60 2.64
CA GLU A 185 -4.13 18.61 1.66
C GLU A 185 -4.94 19.92 1.78
N SER A 186 -6.14 19.85 2.36
CA SER A 186 -6.99 21.03 2.61
C SER A 186 -6.84 21.64 4.01
N CYS A 187 -6.04 21.04 4.90
CA CYS A 187 -5.79 21.58 6.23
C CYS A 187 -4.62 22.56 6.22
N GLU A 188 -4.96 23.82 5.92
CA GLU A 188 -4.33 25.08 6.31
C GLU A 188 -3.01 24.97 7.12
N THR A 189 -1.90 24.70 6.44
CA THR A 189 -0.75 25.61 6.33
C THR A 189 0.37 24.92 5.57
N ASP A 190 0.47 25.21 4.26
CA ASP A 190 1.65 24.96 3.41
C ASP A 190 2.89 25.76 3.86
N ILE A 191 2.99 26.13 5.13
CA ILE A 191 4.14 26.89 5.63
C ILE A 191 5.25 25.87 5.88
N PRO A 192 6.30 25.83 5.03
CA PRO A 192 7.38 24.89 5.24
C PRO A 192 8.04 25.15 6.59
N LEU A 193 8.51 24.06 7.20
CA LEU A 193 9.41 24.19 8.34
C LEU A 193 10.72 24.80 7.84
N THR A 194 11.24 25.75 8.60
CA THR A 194 12.58 26.28 8.36
C THR A 194 13.63 25.20 8.65
N PRO A 195 14.84 25.29 8.09
CA PRO A 195 15.91 24.32 8.38
C PRO A 195 16.16 24.13 9.88
N ARG A 196 16.11 25.20 10.68
CA ARG A 196 16.28 25.14 12.14
C ARG A 196 15.12 24.48 12.86
N GLU A 197 13.90 24.69 12.38
CA GLU A 197 12.71 24.01 12.91
C GLU A 197 12.77 22.50 12.62
N THR A 198 13.14 22.10 11.40
CA THR A 198 13.34 20.69 11.02
C THR A 198 14.47 20.04 11.82
N GLU A 199 15.60 20.73 11.99
CA GLU A 199 16.73 20.25 12.77
C GLU A 199 16.37 20.05 14.25
N CYS A 200 15.68 21.01 14.87
CA CYS A 200 15.19 20.86 16.24
C CYS A 200 14.18 19.70 16.37
N LEU A 201 13.26 19.58 15.41
CA LEU A 201 12.25 18.53 15.38
C LEU A 201 12.87 17.13 15.23
N TYR A 202 13.89 16.99 14.38
CA TYR A 202 14.65 15.76 14.21
C TYR A 202 15.27 15.30 15.54
N TRP A 203 16.00 16.18 16.24
CA TRP A 203 16.59 15.80 17.53
C TRP A 203 15.57 15.54 18.63
N VAL A 204 14.41 16.18 18.58
CA VAL A 204 13.29 15.84 19.46
C VAL A 204 12.77 14.43 19.16
N ALA A 205 12.68 14.03 17.89
CA ALA A 205 12.28 12.66 17.52
C ALA A 205 13.29 11.61 18.01
N GLU A 206 14.58 11.95 18.02
CA GLU A 206 15.67 11.17 18.64
C GLU A 206 15.67 11.22 20.19
N GLY A 207 14.63 11.79 20.80
CA GLY A 207 14.44 11.82 22.25
C GLY A 207 15.35 12.79 23.01
N LYS A 208 15.98 13.76 22.34
CA LYS A 208 16.88 14.72 23.01
C LYS A 208 16.09 15.81 23.75
N SER A 209 16.63 16.25 24.90
CA SER A 209 16.08 17.37 25.66
C SER A 209 16.42 18.71 24.99
N ALA A 210 15.63 19.76 25.24
CA ALA A 210 15.89 21.09 24.66
C ALA A 210 17.30 21.62 24.98
N TRP A 211 17.83 21.29 26.17
CA TRP A 211 19.20 21.61 26.55
C TRP A 211 20.23 20.90 25.67
N VAL A 212 20.12 19.58 25.51
CA VAL A 212 21.03 18.80 24.64
C VAL A 212 20.94 19.29 23.20
N ILE A 213 19.73 19.53 22.70
CA ILE A 213 19.52 20.06 21.35
C ILE A 213 20.22 21.41 21.19
N GLY A 214 20.08 22.31 22.18
CA GLY A 214 20.75 23.61 22.15
C GLY A 214 22.26 23.48 22.01
N GLN A 215 22.88 22.52 22.69
CA GLN A 215 24.30 22.20 22.52
C GLN A 215 24.61 21.66 21.12
N LEU A 216 23.77 20.77 20.58
CA LEU A 216 23.97 20.17 19.25
C LEU A 216 23.86 21.18 18.11
N VAL A 217 22.92 22.12 18.19
CA VAL A 217 22.64 23.08 17.11
C VAL A 217 23.22 24.48 17.36
N ASN A 218 23.96 24.64 18.46
CA ASN A 218 24.61 25.88 18.92
C ASN A 218 23.65 27.05 19.18
N VAL A 219 22.59 26.81 19.96
CA VAL A 219 21.62 27.82 20.42
C VAL A 219 21.20 27.57 21.87
N THR A 220 20.45 28.49 22.48
CA THR A 220 19.90 28.27 23.83
C THR A 220 18.73 27.28 23.81
N ASP A 221 18.48 26.60 24.92
CA ASP A 221 17.30 25.75 25.11
C ASP A 221 15.98 26.52 24.90
N ASN A 222 15.95 27.81 25.26
CA ASN A 222 14.85 28.72 24.96
C ASN A 222 14.62 28.89 23.45
N THR A 223 15.70 29.03 22.67
CA THR A 223 15.63 29.10 21.21
C THR A 223 15.11 27.80 20.60
N VAL A 224 15.53 26.63 21.12
CA VAL A 224 14.97 25.33 20.72
C VAL A 224 13.47 25.26 21.01
N ASN A 225 13.04 25.69 22.19
CA ASN A 225 11.63 25.71 22.56
C ASN A 225 10.81 26.68 21.68
N PHE A 226 11.40 27.81 21.27
CA PHE A 226 10.80 28.72 20.29
C PHE A 226 10.57 28.03 18.94
N HIS A 227 11.60 27.37 18.38
CA HIS A 227 11.46 26.63 17.13
C HIS A 227 10.40 25.52 17.25
N MET A 228 10.38 24.78 18.35
CA MET A 228 9.39 23.73 18.57
C MET A 228 7.96 24.26 18.73
N LYS A 229 7.75 25.46 19.30
CA LYS A 229 6.43 26.11 19.31
C LYS A 229 5.95 26.42 17.88
N ASN A 230 6.84 26.90 17.01
CA ASN A 230 6.51 27.13 15.62
C ASN A 230 6.19 25.84 14.88
N VAL A 231 6.97 24.77 15.09
CA VAL A 231 6.70 23.46 14.51
C VAL A 231 5.31 22.94 14.92
N ILE A 232 4.99 23.00 16.22
CA ILE A 232 3.68 22.57 16.74
C ILE A 232 2.55 23.34 16.05
N ARG A 233 2.69 24.66 15.92
CA ARG A 233 1.71 25.51 15.23
C ARG A 233 1.59 25.19 13.75
N LYS A 234 2.72 25.10 13.02
CA LYS A 234 2.75 24.84 11.57
C LYS A 234 2.24 23.45 11.19
N LEU A 235 2.40 22.47 12.08
CA LEU A 235 1.88 21.11 11.86
C LEU A 235 0.45 20.91 12.38
N GLY A 236 -0.18 21.96 12.94
CA GLY A 236 -1.48 21.84 13.60
C GLY A 236 -1.47 20.75 14.69
N ALA A 237 -0.36 20.63 15.42
CA ALA A 237 -0.16 19.59 16.41
C ALA A 237 -0.63 20.04 17.80
N ALA A 238 -1.11 19.10 18.62
CA ALA A 238 -1.54 19.41 19.98
C ALA A 238 -0.37 19.62 20.94
N ASN A 239 0.77 18.95 20.69
CA ASN A 239 1.96 19.00 21.53
C ASN A 239 3.20 18.50 20.77
N ARG A 240 4.36 18.53 21.42
CA ARG A 240 5.65 18.09 20.85
C ARG A 240 5.62 16.65 20.33
N THR A 241 5.02 15.72 21.08
CA THR A 241 4.91 14.30 20.67
C THR A 241 4.00 14.13 19.45
N ASN A 242 2.87 14.83 19.43
CA ASN A 242 1.96 14.83 18.29
C ASN A 242 2.63 15.47 17.05
N ALA A 243 3.45 16.51 17.23
CA ALA A 243 4.23 17.14 16.17
C ALA A 243 5.23 16.16 15.55
N VAL A 244 5.98 15.41 16.36
CA VAL A 244 6.86 14.33 15.89
C VAL A 244 6.05 13.30 15.10
N ALA A 245 4.95 12.79 15.66
CA ALA A 245 4.13 11.79 14.99
C ALA A 245 3.54 12.27 13.65
N LYS A 246 3.11 13.55 13.57
CA LYS A 246 2.64 14.15 12.30
C LYS A 246 3.79 14.31 11.32
N ALA A 247 4.95 14.78 11.75
CA ALA A 247 6.11 15.00 10.89
C ALA A 247 6.67 13.70 10.31
N THR A 248 6.80 12.64 11.11
CA THR A 248 7.22 11.31 10.65
C THR A 248 6.22 10.74 9.64
N ARG A 249 4.91 10.82 9.91
CA ARG A 249 3.89 10.34 8.97
C ARG A 249 3.91 11.11 7.64
N ARG A 250 4.15 12.42 7.69
CA ARG A 250 4.27 13.26 6.48
C ARG A 250 5.62 13.12 5.77
N GLY A 251 6.58 12.35 6.31
CA GLY A 251 7.92 12.17 5.73
C GLY A 251 8.80 13.41 5.82
N ILE A 252 8.54 14.30 6.79
CA ILE A 252 9.34 15.51 7.03
C ILE A 252 10.65 15.15 7.77
N ILE A 253 10.61 14.13 8.63
CA ILE A 253 11.73 13.54 9.39
C ILE A 253 11.63 12.02 9.38
#